data_AF-A0A5C6JZ94-F1
#
_entry.id   AF-A0A5C6JZ94-F1
#
_cell.length_a   1.000
_cell.length_b   1.000
_cell.length_c   1.000
_cell.angle_alpha   90.00
_cell.angle_beta   90.00
_cell.angle_gamma   90.00
#
_symmetry.space_group_name_H-M   'P 1'
#
loop_
_entity.id
_entity.type
_entity.pdbx_description
1 polymer ?
#
loop_
_entity_poly.entity_id
_entity_poly.type
_entity_poly.pdbx_seq_one_letter_code
_entity_poly.pdbx_strand_id
1 'polypeptide(L)'
;MRLTRAALTVAATALTPALLFSAPAFAGGTSTTAAVATPATTATGIPVGDMSDDDLRVAVLRILGAAQQNNDKAVVRAASAALDDGSPEALRAFLETGYRQAQAEDDRVAIARMLADPTTSPAVRAAAQKALDDGSPEALRYFLEHGRYEVDA
;
A
#
# COMPACT_ATOMS: atom_id res chain seq x y z
N MET A 1 -4.14 18.06 37.97
CA MET A 1 -2.76 17.92 38.47
C MET A 1 -1.89 17.43 37.32
N ARG A 2 -0.86 18.20 36.96
CA ARG A 2 0.13 17.93 35.89
C ARG A 2 1.37 17.29 36.51
N LEU A 3 1.94 16.25 35.91
CA LEU A 3 3.30 15.70 36.09
C LEU A 3 3.44 14.56 35.03
N THR A 4 4.48 14.32 34.22
CA THR A 4 5.78 14.97 33.92
C THR A 4 6.35 14.27 32.68
N ARG A 5 7.09 14.99 31.83
CA ARG A 5 7.89 14.47 30.70
C ARG A 5 9.03 13.56 31.18
N ALA A 6 9.40 12.56 30.38
CA ALA A 6 10.72 11.92 30.44
C ALA A 6 11.30 11.81 29.02
N ALA A 7 12.39 12.55 28.81
CA ALA A 7 13.25 12.46 27.64
C ALA A 7 14.33 11.40 27.88
N LEU A 8 14.76 10.70 26.83
CA LEU A 8 16.03 9.97 26.85
C LEU A 8 16.77 10.19 25.53
N THR A 9 17.77 11.08 25.61
CA THR A 9 18.82 11.27 24.62
C THR A 9 19.95 10.27 24.90
N VAL A 10 20.40 9.55 23.87
CA VAL A 10 21.72 8.89 23.88
C VAL A 10 22.50 9.36 22.66
N ALA A 11 23.69 9.87 22.94
CA ALA A 11 24.59 10.52 22.01
C ALA A 11 25.63 9.54 21.43
N ALA A 12 25.92 9.76 20.15
CA ALA A 12 27.21 9.70 19.45
C ALA A 12 28.39 8.88 20.02
N THR A 13 28.93 8.00 19.17
CA THR A 13 30.39 7.78 19.06
C THR A 13 30.79 7.61 17.60
N ALA A 14 31.90 8.24 17.25
CA ALA A 14 32.43 8.48 15.92
C ALA A 14 33.31 7.35 15.35
N LEU A 15 33.72 7.57 14.11
CA LEU A 15 35.05 7.28 13.53
C LEU A 15 35.19 6.05 12.59
N THR A 16 35.25 6.37 11.29
CA THR A 16 35.94 5.76 10.13
C THR A 16 37.42 5.38 10.39
N PRO A 17 38.21 4.70 9.48
CA PRO A 17 37.94 4.12 8.14
C PRO A 17 38.68 2.75 7.84
N ALA A 18 38.58 2.32 6.56
CA ALA A 18 39.64 1.73 5.71
C ALA A 18 39.61 0.21 5.36
N LEU A 19 39.16 -0.04 4.12
CA LEU A 19 39.84 -0.77 3.03
C LEU A 19 40.59 -2.09 3.37
N LEU A 20 40.08 -3.21 2.84
CA LEU A 20 40.96 -4.17 2.17
C LEU A 20 40.30 -4.81 0.95
N PHE A 21 40.98 -4.59 -0.16
CA PHE A 21 40.73 -4.98 -1.55
C PHE A 21 41.01 -6.46 -1.75
N SER A 22 40.08 -7.22 -2.32
CA SER A 22 40.38 -8.52 -2.93
C SER A 22 39.36 -8.86 -4.03
N ALA A 23 39.76 -8.57 -5.27
CA ALA A 23 39.09 -9.06 -6.49
C ALA A 23 39.70 -10.40 -6.94
N PRO A 24 38.92 -11.24 -7.64
CA PRO A 24 39.39 -11.79 -8.92
C PRO A 24 38.27 -11.70 -9.99
N ALA A 25 38.53 -11.06 -11.12
CA ALA A 25 39.10 -11.63 -12.37
C ALA A 25 38.00 -12.03 -13.37
N PHE A 26 37.70 -11.10 -14.28
CA PHE A 26 36.88 -11.29 -15.48
C PHE A 26 37.61 -12.14 -16.52
N ALA A 27 36.92 -13.14 -17.08
CA ALA A 27 37.25 -13.76 -18.36
C ALA A 27 36.07 -13.52 -19.32
N GLY A 28 36.36 -12.86 -20.44
CA GLY A 28 35.37 -12.37 -21.40
C GLY A 28 34.81 -13.42 -22.37
N GLY A 29 33.71 -13.03 -23.04
CA GLY A 29 33.06 -13.79 -24.11
C GLY A 29 31.89 -13.03 -24.74
N THR A 30 32.23 -11.93 -25.44
CA THR A 30 31.53 -11.24 -26.55
C THR A 30 30.01 -11.44 -26.79
N SER A 31 29.33 -10.28 -26.78
CA SER A 31 28.28 -9.86 -27.74
C SER A 31 26.83 -10.32 -27.50
N THR A 32 26.03 -9.47 -26.87
CA THR A 32 24.92 -8.73 -27.52
C THR A 32 24.39 -7.64 -26.58
N THR A 33 24.42 -6.42 -27.08
CA THR A 33 23.68 -5.22 -26.64
C THR A 33 22.26 -5.53 -26.15
N ALA A 34 21.87 -5.04 -24.97
CA ALA A 34 20.62 -4.31 -24.77
C ALA A 34 20.41 -3.90 -23.30
N ALA A 35 19.93 -2.67 -23.15
CA ALA A 35 19.16 -2.14 -22.04
C ALA A 35 19.89 -1.94 -20.70
N VAL A 36 20.41 -0.72 -20.55
CA VAL A 36 20.23 0.07 -19.33
C VAL A 36 18.81 -0.20 -18.79
N ALA A 37 18.70 -1.01 -17.74
CA ALA A 37 17.51 -1.01 -16.91
C ALA A 37 17.62 0.24 -16.04
N THR A 38 17.24 1.37 -16.61
CA THR A 38 16.62 2.47 -15.87
C THR A 38 15.61 1.82 -14.94
N PRO A 39 15.66 2.03 -13.61
CA PRO A 39 14.52 1.65 -12.79
C PRO A 39 13.32 2.39 -13.39
N ALA A 40 12.39 1.61 -13.91
CA ALA A 40 11.19 2.13 -14.53
C ALA A 40 10.44 2.94 -13.47
N THR A 41 10.47 4.26 -13.60
CA THR A 41 9.45 5.14 -13.05
C THR A 41 8.16 4.78 -13.77
N THR A 42 7.50 3.72 -13.31
CA THR A 42 6.10 3.45 -13.65
C THR A 42 5.25 3.98 -12.51
N ALA A 43 5.06 5.29 -12.52
CA ALA A 43 3.98 5.92 -11.79
C ALA A 43 3.44 7.03 -12.70
N THR A 44 2.40 6.71 -13.48
CA THR A 44 1.61 7.67 -14.26
C THR A 44 0.71 8.50 -13.32
N GLY A 45 1.30 9.04 -12.26
CA GLY A 45 0.67 9.89 -11.28
C GLY A 45 1.75 10.78 -10.69
N ILE A 46 1.42 12.02 -10.38
CA ILE A 46 2.30 12.93 -9.64
C ILE A 46 2.89 12.11 -8.47
N PRO A 47 4.21 11.93 -8.38
CA PRO A 47 4.78 11.18 -7.26
C PRO A 47 4.32 11.91 -6.00
N VAL A 48 3.80 11.15 -5.03
CA VAL A 48 3.24 11.70 -3.79
C VAL A 48 4.24 12.64 -3.08
N GLY A 49 5.55 12.44 -3.31
CA GLY A 49 6.63 13.31 -2.85
C GLY A 49 6.69 14.73 -3.45
N ASP A 50 6.14 14.96 -4.65
CA ASP A 50 6.11 16.28 -5.29
C ASP A 50 4.79 17.05 -5.02
N MET A 51 3.81 16.42 -4.37
CA MET A 51 2.54 17.07 -4.03
C MET A 51 2.74 18.12 -2.92
N SER A 52 2.07 19.26 -3.06
CA SER A 52 2.01 20.25 -1.98
C SER A 52 1.24 19.71 -0.78
N ASP A 53 1.49 20.24 0.41
CA ASP A 53 0.82 19.81 1.64
C ASP A 53 -0.71 19.96 1.54
N ASP A 54 -1.18 21.02 0.87
CA ASP A 54 -2.60 21.21 0.58
C ASP A 54 -3.16 20.16 -0.37
N ASP A 55 -2.42 19.81 -1.43
CA ASP A 55 -2.82 18.76 -2.39
C ASP A 55 -2.89 17.39 -1.72
N LEU A 56 -1.94 17.07 -0.84
CA LEU A 56 -1.94 15.85 -0.04
C LEU A 56 -3.20 15.78 0.83
N ARG A 57 -3.53 16.87 1.53
CA ARG A 57 -4.71 16.93 2.39
C ARG A 57 -5.99 16.78 1.58
N VAL A 58 -6.08 17.43 0.42
CA VAL A 58 -7.22 17.30 -0.50
C VAL A 58 -7.35 15.88 -1.04
N ALA A 59 -6.24 15.22 -1.41
CA ALA A 59 -6.24 13.84 -1.87
C ALA A 59 -6.76 12.89 -0.79
N VAL A 60 -6.29 13.02 0.45
CA VAL A 60 -6.77 12.20 1.57
C VAL A 60 -8.23 12.47 1.91
N LEU A 61 -8.67 13.74 1.89
CA LEU A 61 -10.09 14.08 2.08
C LEU A 61 -11.00 13.48 1.01
N ARG A 62 -10.54 13.47 -0.25
CA ARG A 62 -11.29 12.86 -1.36
C ARG A 62 -11.41 11.35 -1.18
N ILE A 63 -10.33 10.68 -0.77
CA ILE A 63 -10.34 9.26 -0.45
C ILE A 63 -11.29 8.98 0.73
N LEU A 64 -11.22 9.78 1.79
CA LEU A 64 -12.11 9.64 2.94
C LEU A 64 -13.59 9.77 2.54
N GLY A 65 -13.92 10.74 1.69
CA GLY A 65 -15.29 10.92 1.18
C GLY A 65 -15.78 9.71 0.38
N ALA A 66 -14.95 9.17 -0.52
CA ALA A 66 -15.28 7.97 -1.28
C ALA A 66 -15.44 6.74 -0.37
N ALA A 67 -14.52 6.56 0.58
CA ALA A 67 -14.54 5.45 1.53
C ALA A 67 -15.79 5.48 2.43
N GLN A 68 -16.25 6.65 2.84
CA GLN A 68 -17.50 6.78 3.60
C GLN A 68 -18.74 6.35 2.80
N GLN A 69 -18.80 6.71 1.52
CA GLN A 69 -19.90 6.28 0.62
C GLN A 69 -19.93 4.77 0.45
N ASN A 70 -18.75 4.15 0.31
CA ASN A 70 -18.61 2.70 0.13
C ASN A 70 -18.69 1.90 1.44
N ASN A 71 -18.74 2.58 2.60
CA ASN A 71 -18.65 1.97 3.92
C ASN A 71 -17.33 1.23 4.21
N ASP A 72 -16.24 1.69 3.62
CA ASP A 72 -14.86 1.19 3.78
C ASP A 72 -14.29 1.66 5.13
N LYS A 73 -14.47 0.85 6.18
CA LYS A 73 -14.18 1.27 7.56
C LYS A 73 -12.69 1.38 7.84
N ALA A 74 -11.87 0.51 7.28
CA ALA A 74 -10.43 0.55 7.48
C ALA A 74 -9.82 1.76 6.77
N VAL A 75 -10.25 2.07 5.54
CA VAL A 75 -9.80 3.25 4.80
C VAL A 75 -10.22 4.53 5.51
N VAL A 76 -11.47 4.63 5.99
CA VAL A 76 -11.92 5.79 6.77
C VAL A 76 -11.06 5.99 8.02
N ARG A 77 -10.80 4.91 8.77
CA ARG A 77 -9.96 4.96 9.98
C ARG A 77 -8.54 5.44 9.68
N ALA A 78 -7.91 4.89 8.65
CA ALA A 78 -6.54 5.24 8.27
C ALA A 78 -6.44 6.67 7.70
N ALA A 79 -7.41 7.08 6.88
CA ALA A 79 -7.47 8.44 6.34
C ALA A 79 -7.71 9.48 7.44
N SER A 80 -8.63 9.21 8.38
CA SER A 80 -8.85 10.07 9.55
C SER A 80 -7.59 10.21 10.40
N ALA A 81 -6.90 9.11 10.69
CA ALA A 81 -5.65 9.15 11.45
C ALA A 81 -4.57 10.01 10.77
N ALA A 82 -4.44 9.92 9.44
CA ALA A 82 -3.48 10.75 8.69
C ALA A 82 -3.87 12.24 8.72
N LEU A 83 -5.16 12.55 8.64
CA LEU A 83 -5.67 13.93 8.72
C LEU A 83 -5.57 14.54 10.13
N ASP A 84 -5.73 13.71 11.16
CA ASP A 84 -5.63 14.10 12.57
C ASP A 84 -4.19 14.41 12.98
N ASP A 85 -3.22 13.62 12.49
CA ASP A 85 -1.79 13.94 12.66
C ASP A 85 -1.44 15.22 11.91
N GLY A 86 -1.99 15.40 10.70
CA GLY A 86 -1.88 16.63 9.92
C GLY A 86 -0.47 16.93 9.41
N SER A 87 0.50 16.05 9.64
CA SER A 87 1.84 16.17 9.07
C SER A 87 1.83 15.76 7.59
N PRO A 88 2.61 16.45 6.73
CA PRO A 88 2.73 16.06 5.33
C PRO A 88 3.32 14.66 5.19
N GLU A 89 4.22 14.25 6.09
CA GLU A 89 4.80 12.91 6.11
C GLU A 89 3.75 11.83 6.36
N ALA A 90 2.82 12.04 7.30
CA ALA A 90 1.73 11.09 7.54
C ALA A 90 0.75 11.03 6.36
N LEU A 91 0.42 12.16 5.74
CA LEU A 91 -0.43 12.20 4.55
C LEU A 91 0.23 11.46 3.37
N ARG A 92 1.53 11.67 3.15
CA ARG A 92 2.28 10.95 2.11
C ARG A 92 2.35 9.46 2.40
N ALA A 93 2.71 9.07 3.62
CA ALA A 93 2.79 7.66 4.02
C ALA A 93 1.45 6.94 3.85
N PHE A 94 0.35 7.61 4.18
CA PHE A 94 -0.99 7.10 3.91
C PHE A 94 -1.24 6.91 2.41
N LEU A 95 -0.98 7.92 1.58
CA LEU A 95 -1.22 7.83 0.14
C LEU A 95 -0.33 6.79 -0.56
N GLU A 96 0.92 6.64 -0.13
CA GLU A 96 1.88 5.70 -0.74
C GLU A 96 1.61 4.24 -0.34
N THR A 97 1.31 4.00 0.94
CA THR A 97 1.24 2.63 1.47
C THR A 97 0.00 2.37 2.31
N GLY A 98 -0.39 3.31 3.18
CA GLY A 98 -1.48 3.11 4.13
C GLY A 98 -2.84 2.87 3.46
N TYR A 99 -3.11 3.56 2.35
CA TYR A 99 -4.35 3.41 1.59
C TYR A 99 -4.50 2.00 1.04
N ARG A 100 -3.45 1.44 0.41
CA ARG A 100 -3.49 0.08 -0.15
C ARG A 100 -3.70 -0.98 0.92
N GLN A 101 -3.06 -0.82 2.09
CA GLN A 101 -3.23 -1.75 3.21
C GLN A 101 -4.65 -1.69 3.78
N ALA A 102 -5.15 -0.48 4.05
CA ALA A 102 -6.49 -0.28 4.57
C ALA A 102 -7.56 -0.79 3.60
N GLN A 103 -7.34 -0.58 2.30
CA GLN A 103 -8.24 -1.07 1.27
C GLN A 103 -8.25 -2.59 1.17
N ALA A 104 -7.10 -3.25 1.30
CA ALA A 104 -7.05 -4.71 1.34
C ALA A 104 -7.80 -5.28 2.57
N GLU A 105 -7.76 -4.60 3.72
CA GLU A 105 -8.56 -4.97 4.90
C GLU A 105 -10.06 -4.87 4.59
N ASP A 106 -10.50 -3.77 4.00
CA ASP A 106 -11.91 -3.57 3.62
C ASP A 106 -12.35 -4.58 2.54
N ASP A 107 -11.52 -4.85 1.53
CA ASP A 107 -11.80 -5.82 0.46
C ASP A 107 -11.96 -7.24 1.04
N ARG A 108 -11.11 -7.64 2.00
CA ARG A 108 -11.25 -8.93 2.72
C ARG A 108 -12.57 -9.01 3.49
N VAL A 109 -12.95 -7.93 4.17
CA VAL A 109 -14.21 -7.88 4.91
C VAL A 109 -15.41 -7.93 3.95
N ALA A 110 -15.34 -7.25 2.81
CA ALA A 110 -16.37 -7.30 1.77
C ALA A 110 -16.57 -8.73 1.25
N ILE A 111 -15.47 -9.43 0.93
CA ILE A 111 -15.52 -10.82 0.46
C ILE A 111 -16.03 -11.75 1.56
N ALA A 112 -15.59 -11.57 2.81
CA ALA A 112 -16.10 -12.35 3.94
C ALA A 112 -17.60 -12.16 4.16
N ARG A 113 -18.11 -10.93 4.00
CA ARG A 113 -19.56 -10.64 4.05
C ARG A 113 -20.31 -11.32 2.90
N MET A 114 -19.76 -11.33 1.68
CA MET A 114 -20.34 -12.07 0.55
C MET A 114 -20.40 -13.57 0.82
N LEU A 115 -19.35 -14.15 1.41
CA LEU A 115 -19.32 -15.58 1.78
C LEU A 115 -20.36 -15.92 2.86
N ALA A 116 -20.64 -14.99 3.77
CA ALA A 116 -21.66 -15.13 4.80
C ALA A 116 -23.09 -14.97 4.26
N ASP A 117 -23.26 -14.38 3.08
CA ASP A 117 -24.56 -14.28 2.43
C ASP A 117 -25.01 -15.66 1.89
N PRO A 118 -26.16 -16.20 2.35
CA PRO A 118 -26.66 -17.49 1.90
C PRO A 118 -27.10 -17.50 0.43
N THR A 119 -27.33 -16.33 -0.17
CA THR A 119 -27.73 -16.20 -1.59
C THR A 119 -26.56 -16.31 -2.56
N THR A 120 -25.32 -16.29 -2.06
CA THR A 120 -24.11 -16.42 -2.88
C THR A 120 -24.03 -17.82 -3.51
N SER A 121 -23.94 -17.85 -4.84
CA SER A 121 -23.78 -19.07 -5.63
C SER A 121 -22.53 -19.87 -5.22
N PRO A 122 -22.56 -21.22 -5.25
CA PRO A 122 -21.41 -22.05 -4.90
C PRO A 122 -20.14 -21.72 -5.68
N ALA A 123 -20.28 -21.35 -6.96
CA ALA A 123 -19.14 -21.03 -7.80
C ALA A 123 -18.52 -19.66 -7.41
N VAL A 124 -19.35 -18.66 -7.08
CA VAL A 124 -18.88 -17.36 -6.56
C VAL A 124 -18.21 -17.55 -5.21
N ARG A 125 -18.74 -18.45 -4.38
CA ARG A 125 -18.14 -18.82 -3.08
C ARG A 125 -16.74 -19.42 -3.25
N ALA A 126 -16.54 -20.32 -4.22
CA ALA A 126 -15.24 -20.91 -4.49
C ALA A 126 -14.21 -19.87 -4.99
N ALA A 127 -14.63 -18.96 -5.88
CA ALA A 127 -13.78 -17.88 -6.37
C ALA A 127 -13.42 -16.87 -5.26
N ALA A 128 -14.37 -16.52 -4.39
CA ALA A 128 -14.14 -15.70 -3.21
C ALA A 128 -13.12 -16.33 -2.24
N GLN A 129 -13.23 -17.64 -1.99
CA GLN A 129 -12.26 -18.36 -1.16
C GLN A 129 -10.86 -18.32 -1.77
N LYS A 130 -10.74 -18.58 -3.07
CA LYS A 130 -9.46 -18.50 -3.78
C LYS A 130 -8.81 -17.11 -3.68
N ALA A 131 -9.61 -16.04 -3.77
CA ALA A 131 -9.12 -14.67 -3.62
C ALA A 131 -8.64 -14.38 -2.20
N LEU A 132 -9.34 -14.90 -1.17
CA LEU A 132 -8.91 -14.80 0.22
C LEU A 132 -7.64 -15.62 0.51
N ASP A 133 -7.50 -16.80 -0.09
CA ASP A 133 -6.34 -17.67 0.06
C ASP A 133 -5.07 -17.03 -0.54
N ASP A 134 -5.21 -16.37 -1.70
CA ASP A 134 -4.11 -15.59 -2.29
C ASP A 134 -3.78 -14.35 -1.44
N GLY A 135 -4.82 -13.69 -0.92
CA GLY A 135 -4.70 -12.63 0.07
C GLY A 135 -4.04 -11.33 -0.43
N SER A 136 -3.63 -11.28 -1.70
CA SER A 136 -3.11 -10.08 -2.36
C SER A 136 -4.22 -9.02 -2.52
N PRO A 137 -3.92 -7.72 -2.28
CA PRO A 137 -4.86 -6.64 -2.57
C PRO A 137 -5.37 -6.67 -4.02
N GLU A 138 -4.51 -7.03 -4.97
CA GLU A 138 -4.85 -7.13 -6.38
C GLU A 138 -5.85 -8.28 -6.65
N ALA A 139 -5.63 -9.46 -6.07
CA ALA A 139 -6.53 -10.60 -6.23
C ALA A 139 -7.91 -10.36 -5.61
N LEU A 140 -7.95 -9.75 -4.42
CA LEU A 140 -9.20 -9.39 -3.74
C LEU A 140 -10.00 -8.38 -4.58
N ARG A 141 -9.32 -7.37 -5.13
CA ARG A 141 -9.95 -6.40 -6.02
C ARG A 141 -10.48 -7.04 -7.29
N TYR A 142 -9.64 -7.85 -7.95
CA TYR A 142 -10.01 -8.51 -9.19
C TYR A 142 -11.28 -9.34 -9.00
N PHE A 143 -11.38 -10.08 -7.88
CA PHE A 143 -12.57 -10.85 -7.57
C PHE A 143 -13.81 -9.96 -7.36
N LEU A 144 -13.69 -8.88 -6.59
CA LEU A 144 -14.81 -7.96 -6.33
C LEU A 144 -15.32 -7.29 -7.62
N GLU A 145 -14.43 -7.02 -8.57
CA GLU A 145 -14.77 -6.30 -9.80
C GLU A 145 -15.18 -7.21 -10.96
N HIS A 146 -14.50 -8.34 -11.15
CA HIS A 146 -14.70 -9.25 -12.30
C HIS A 146 -15.18 -10.65 -11.89
N GLY A 147 -14.75 -11.14 -10.73
CA GLY A 147 -15.00 -12.52 -10.28
C GLY A 147 -16.47 -12.88 -10.11
N ARG A 148 -17.35 -11.89 -9.90
CA ARG A 148 -18.81 -12.12 -9.86
C ARG A 148 -19.47 -12.29 -11.23
N TYR A 149 -18.81 -11.88 -12.32
CA TYR A 149 -19.38 -11.90 -13.68
C TYR A 149 -18.83 -13.08 -14.49
N GLU A 150 -17.59 -13.48 -14.26
CA GLU A 150 -16.96 -14.63 -14.93
C GLU A 150 -17.58 -15.97 -14.52
N VAL A 151 -18.26 -15.99 -13.38
CA VAL A 151 -18.80 -17.22 -12.78
C VAL A 151 -20.25 -17.49 -13.18
N ASP A 152 -20.95 -16.48 -13.71
CA ASP A 152 -22.33 -16.56 -14.21
C ASP A 152 -22.41 -16.72 -15.74
N ALA A 153 -21.28 -16.82 -16.44
CA ALA A 153 -21.17 -17.00 -17.90
C ALA A 153 -20.91 -18.47 -18.29
#